data_AF-A0A679HNZ6-F1
#
_entry.id   AF-A0A679HNZ6-F1
#
_cell.length_a   1.000
_cell.length_b   1.000
_cell.length_c   1.000
_cell.angle_alpha   90.00
_cell.angle_beta   90.00
_cell.angle_gamma   90.00
#
_symmetry.space_group_name_H-M   'P 1'
#
loop_
_entity.id
_entity.type
_entity.pdbx_description
1 polymer ?
#
loop_
_entity_poly.entity_id
_entity_poly.type
_entity_poly.pdbx_seq_one_letter_code
_entity_poly.pdbx_strand_id
1 'polypeptide(L)'
;MLGLGLVLTAGQSAYAAAGVWDNTFTPSSWTRQSTPGSLYAEWNSFSNDAGTAANIVATNPDVANFGGGTYNLSENGSGGTAFIVGGTAGNIYSFAAPTAFDFTVGNVAGGPRDVYMRIGSVGNFDTTLNRSFTNFTLNGVAGTYQELFNQAAGGAMGGNEVEAVVSWLNVAPASSFLLNWNAIGSSVSLDQLSLDVGPTPVPLPAAIYLMGSGLVGIAAMARRRLQGA
;
A
#
# COMPACT_ATOMS: atom_id res chain seq x y z
N MET A 1 -28.13 -19.33 -39.01
CA MET A 1 -27.94 -17.91 -38.62
C MET A 1 -28.89 -17.66 -37.46
N LEU A 2 -28.53 -17.20 -36.27
CA LEU A 2 -27.32 -16.55 -35.74
C LEU A 2 -27.07 -17.09 -34.33
N GLY A 3 -25.80 -17.16 -33.93
CA GLY A 3 -25.40 -17.48 -32.57
C GLY A 3 -25.68 -16.29 -31.66
N LEU A 4 -26.13 -16.56 -30.44
CA LEU A 4 -26.27 -15.55 -29.41
C LEU A 4 -25.19 -15.80 -28.36
N GLY A 5 -24.26 -14.84 -28.30
CA GLY A 5 -23.03 -14.92 -27.56
C GLY A 5 -23.23 -14.88 -26.04
N LEU A 6 -22.49 -15.75 -25.38
CA LEU A 6 -22.16 -15.69 -23.98
C LEU A 6 -21.38 -14.38 -23.72
N VAL A 7 -21.99 -13.42 -23.05
CA VAL A 7 -21.27 -12.24 -22.54
C VAL A 7 -20.88 -12.53 -21.09
N LEU A 8 -19.66 -13.02 -20.91
CA LEU A 8 -18.94 -12.85 -19.65
C LEU A 8 -18.60 -11.36 -19.53
N THR A 9 -19.21 -10.67 -18.57
CA THR A 9 -18.59 -9.46 -18.00
C THR A 9 -17.99 -9.84 -16.67
N ALA A 10 -16.67 -9.68 -16.61
CA ALA A 10 -15.82 -10.03 -15.50
C ALA A 10 -16.20 -9.24 -14.23
N GLY A 11 -15.96 -9.89 -13.09
CA GLY A 11 -16.39 -9.47 -11.76
C GLY A 11 -16.06 -8.02 -11.44
N GLN A 12 -17.09 -7.28 -11.08
CA GLN A 12 -16.97 -6.18 -10.14
C GLN A 12 -16.62 -6.81 -8.79
N SER A 13 -15.35 -6.70 -8.39
CA SER A 13 -14.90 -7.13 -7.07
C SER A 13 -15.65 -6.37 -5.98
N ALA A 14 -16.08 -7.09 -4.95
CA ALA A 14 -16.89 -6.60 -3.84
C ALA A 14 -16.31 -5.33 -3.19
N TYR A 15 -17.16 -4.33 -2.98
CA TYR A 15 -16.86 -3.17 -2.16
C TYR A 15 -16.93 -3.57 -0.69
N ALA A 16 -15.81 -3.48 0.04
CA ALA A 16 -15.80 -3.50 1.49
C ALA A 16 -16.20 -2.10 2.02
N ALA A 17 -16.91 -2.08 3.14
CA ALA A 17 -17.48 -0.89 3.76
C ALA A 17 -16.39 0.10 4.21
N ALA A 18 -16.70 1.38 4.07
CA ALA A 18 -15.82 2.54 4.18
C ALA A 18 -15.02 2.66 5.49
N GLY A 19 -13.71 2.85 5.35
CA GLY A 19 -13.03 4.02 5.88
C GLY A 19 -12.63 4.87 4.66
N VAL A 20 -13.09 6.12 4.60
CA VAL A 20 -12.85 7.02 3.47
C VAL A 20 -11.70 7.92 3.87
N TRP A 21 -10.53 7.71 3.27
CA TRP A 21 -9.41 8.63 3.47
C TRP A 21 -9.89 10.08 3.29
N ASP A 22 -9.77 10.90 4.32
CA ASP A 22 -10.20 12.30 4.35
C ASP A 22 -9.42 13.13 3.35
N ASN A 23 -8.14 12.77 3.13
CA ASN A 23 -7.34 13.39 2.10
C ASN A 23 -6.97 12.41 0.99
N THR A 24 -6.95 12.90 -0.24
CA THR A 24 -6.49 12.12 -1.38
C THR A 24 -4.97 12.19 -1.46
N PHE A 25 -4.32 11.02 -1.49
CA PHE A 25 -2.93 10.89 -1.87
C PHE A 25 -2.83 10.22 -3.22
N THR A 26 -2.00 10.75 -4.12
CA THR A 26 -1.69 10.10 -5.39
C THR A 26 -0.18 10.17 -5.61
N PRO A 27 0.52 9.03 -5.78
CA PRO A 27 1.92 9.03 -6.15
C PRO A 27 2.17 9.87 -7.42
N SER A 28 3.26 10.61 -7.46
CA SER A 28 3.53 11.56 -8.54
C SER A 28 3.77 10.91 -9.91
N SER A 29 4.12 9.62 -9.94
CA SER A 29 4.61 8.91 -11.13
C SER A 29 3.68 7.80 -11.64
N TRP A 30 2.64 7.45 -10.89
CA TRP A 30 1.70 6.40 -11.26
C TRP A 30 0.38 6.54 -10.49
N THR A 31 -0.67 5.93 -11.01
CA THR A 31 -1.99 5.93 -10.39
C THR A 31 -2.35 4.52 -9.94
N ARG A 32 -2.68 4.38 -8.66
CA ARG A 32 -3.18 3.13 -8.06
C ARG A 32 -4.29 2.53 -8.91
N GLN A 33 -4.29 1.20 -9.05
CA GLN A 33 -5.21 0.38 -9.88
C GLN A 33 -5.15 0.63 -11.39
N SER A 34 -4.85 1.86 -11.83
CA SER A 34 -4.87 2.24 -13.24
C SER A 34 -3.55 1.95 -13.95
N THR A 35 -2.43 1.96 -13.23
CA THR A 35 -1.10 1.68 -13.80
C THR A 35 -0.80 0.17 -13.75
N PRO A 36 -0.61 -0.51 -14.91
CA PRO A 36 -0.28 -1.92 -14.94
C PRO A 36 0.97 -2.27 -14.13
N GLY A 37 0.89 -3.33 -13.33
CA GLY A 37 1.99 -3.78 -12.49
C GLY A 37 2.11 -3.06 -11.13
N SER A 38 1.22 -2.10 -10.83
CA SER A 38 1.06 -1.59 -9.47
C SER A 38 0.42 -2.66 -8.58
N LEU A 39 0.94 -2.82 -7.37
CA LEU A 39 0.41 -3.71 -6.35
C LEU A 39 -0.15 -2.88 -5.21
N TYR A 40 -1.21 -3.35 -4.56
CA TYR A 40 -1.81 -2.63 -3.43
C TYR A 40 -2.52 -3.58 -2.47
N ALA A 41 -2.62 -3.18 -1.21
CA ALA A 41 -3.43 -3.80 -0.19
C ALA A 41 -3.94 -2.72 0.76
N GLU A 42 -5.16 -2.85 1.27
CA GLU A 42 -5.78 -1.86 2.15
C GLU A 42 -6.69 -2.54 3.17
N TRP A 43 -6.63 -2.01 4.38
CA TRP A 43 -7.46 -2.32 5.53
C TRP A 43 -8.13 -1.03 5.99
N ASN A 44 -9.46 -1.05 5.94
CA ASN A 44 -10.36 -0.06 6.52
C ASN A 44 -10.94 -0.54 7.85
N SER A 45 -10.80 -1.84 8.14
CA SER A 45 -11.05 -2.41 9.44
C SER A 45 -10.12 -3.60 9.68
N PHE A 46 -9.86 -3.93 10.94
CA PHE A 46 -9.02 -5.05 11.34
C PHE A 46 -9.83 -6.08 12.12
N SER A 47 -9.72 -7.34 11.72
CA SER A 47 -10.11 -8.50 12.53
C SER A 47 -8.88 -9.16 13.15
N ASN A 48 -9.06 -9.87 14.26
CA ASN A 48 -8.01 -10.74 14.77
C ASN A 48 -8.17 -12.17 14.21
N ASP A 49 -7.40 -12.47 13.19
CA ASP A 49 -7.40 -13.72 12.46
C ASP A 49 -6.62 -14.83 13.19
N ALA A 50 -5.91 -14.51 14.29
CA ALA A 50 -5.20 -15.50 15.11
C ALA A 50 -6.15 -16.49 15.83
N GLY A 51 -7.45 -16.17 15.92
CA GLY A 51 -8.44 -16.98 16.63
C GLY A 51 -8.25 -17.01 18.15
N THR A 52 -7.35 -16.20 18.69
CA THR A 52 -7.12 -16.02 20.14
C THR A 52 -7.14 -14.55 20.49
N ALA A 53 -7.50 -14.20 21.72
CA ALA A 53 -7.60 -12.80 22.16
C ALA A 53 -6.22 -12.12 22.34
N ALA A 54 -5.13 -12.88 22.34
CA ALA A 54 -3.78 -12.36 22.57
C ALA A 54 -3.02 -12.25 21.24
N ASN A 55 -2.37 -11.11 21.03
CA ASN A 55 -1.63 -10.73 19.82
C ASN A 55 -2.53 -10.59 18.59
N ILE A 56 -2.76 -9.34 18.18
CA ILE A 56 -3.50 -9.08 16.95
C ILE A 56 -2.71 -9.64 15.76
N VAL A 57 -3.41 -10.39 14.92
CA VAL A 57 -2.94 -10.82 13.61
C VAL A 57 -4.03 -10.50 12.59
N ALA A 58 -3.72 -9.69 11.58
CA ALA A 58 -4.62 -9.34 10.49
C ALA A 58 -3.97 -9.71 9.14
N THR A 59 -4.61 -10.60 8.41
CA THR A 59 -4.08 -11.22 7.18
C THR A 59 -4.98 -10.98 5.96
N ASN A 60 -6.21 -10.52 6.20
CA ASN A 60 -7.23 -10.33 5.18
C ASN A 60 -7.44 -8.83 4.89
N PRO A 61 -6.78 -8.25 3.86
CA PRO A 61 -7.11 -6.90 3.42
C PRO A 61 -8.51 -6.84 2.83
N ASP A 62 -9.17 -5.69 2.99
CA ASP A 62 -10.46 -5.38 2.39
C ASP A 62 -10.39 -5.33 0.87
N VAL A 63 -9.28 -4.80 0.33
CA VAL A 63 -8.98 -4.84 -1.10
C VAL A 63 -7.49 -5.06 -1.32
N ALA A 64 -7.13 -5.92 -2.27
CA ALA A 64 -5.73 -6.12 -2.62
C ALA A 64 -5.50 -6.62 -4.06
N ASN A 65 -4.27 -6.42 -4.54
CA ASN A 65 -3.77 -6.86 -5.84
C ASN A 65 -2.28 -7.22 -5.76
N PHE A 66 -1.92 -8.22 -4.95
CA PHE A 66 -0.60 -8.86 -5.00
C PHE A 66 -0.65 -10.26 -5.63
N GLY A 67 -1.64 -10.56 -6.49
CA GLY A 67 -1.69 -11.80 -7.28
C GLY A 67 -1.46 -13.10 -6.48
N GLY A 68 -2.14 -13.28 -5.35
CA GLY A 68 -1.92 -14.40 -4.42
C GLY A 68 -0.87 -14.14 -3.34
N GLY A 69 -0.54 -12.86 -3.08
CA GLY A 69 0.35 -12.45 -2.00
C GLY A 69 -0.16 -12.87 -0.62
N THR A 70 0.79 -13.06 0.29
CA THR A 70 0.52 -13.26 1.72
C THR A 70 0.64 -11.93 2.43
N TYR A 71 -0.28 -11.65 3.36
CA TYR A 71 -0.26 -10.46 4.21
C TYR A 71 -0.28 -10.90 5.65
N ASN A 72 0.50 -10.23 6.49
CA ASN A 72 0.49 -10.49 7.91
C ASN A 72 0.85 -9.21 8.67
N LEU A 73 -0.17 -8.50 9.16
CA LEU A 73 -0.02 -7.44 10.13
C LEU A 73 -0.14 -8.05 11.53
N SER A 74 0.85 -7.82 12.38
CA SER A 74 0.85 -8.33 13.75
C SER A 74 1.45 -7.35 14.74
N GLU A 75 1.04 -7.44 16.00
CA GLU A 75 1.74 -6.76 17.10
C GLU A 75 3.13 -7.39 17.30
N ASN A 76 4.16 -6.55 17.33
CA ASN A 76 5.54 -6.96 17.57
C ASN A 76 5.81 -6.99 19.09
N GLY A 77 5.98 -8.19 19.64
CA GLY A 77 6.37 -8.42 21.03
C GLY A 77 5.44 -9.37 21.79
N SER A 78 5.98 -10.06 22.79
CA SER A 78 5.35 -11.16 23.53
C SER A 78 4.27 -10.74 24.57
N GLY A 79 3.75 -9.52 24.47
CA GLY A 79 2.89 -8.91 25.50
C GLY A 79 1.45 -8.59 25.09
N GLY A 80 1.14 -8.59 23.79
CA GLY A 80 -0.22 -8.56 23.24
C GLY A 80 -1.21 -7.62 23.93
N THR A 81 -0.87 -6.33 24.09
CA THR A 81 -1.77 -5.40 24.82
C THR A 81 -2.82 -4.78 23.92
N ALA A 82 -2.64 -4.87 22.60
CA ALA A 82 -3.60 -4.37 21.65
C ALA A 82 -4.81 -5.30 21.52
N PHE A 83 -5.98 -4.71 21.30
CA PHE A 83 -7.22 -5.41 21.03
C PHE A 83 -8.00 -4.69 19.91
N ILE A 84 -8.97 -5.39 19.32
CA ILE A 84 -9.87 -4.80 18.33
C ILE A 84 -10.97 -4.03 19.06
N VAL A 85 -11.03 -2.72 18.82
CA VAL A 85 -12.16 -1.89 19.24
C VAL A 85 -13.26 -2.02 18.21
N GLY A 86 -14.52 -2.18 18.65
CA GLY A 86 -15.67 -2.39 17.75
C GLY A 86 -16.16 -3.84 17.67
N GLY A 87 -15.56 -4.75 18.43
CA GLY A 87 -15.99 -6.15 18.52
C GLY A 87 -15.19 -7.05 17.60
N THR A 88 -15.80 -7.57 16.53
CA THR A 88 -15.16 -8.55 15.63
C THR A 88 -14.31 -7.91 14.53
N ALA A 89 -14.56 -6.64 14.19
CA ALA A 89 -13.79 -5.87 13.23
C ALA A 89 -13.77 -4.39 13.66
N GLY A 90 -12.63 -3.72 13.50
CA GLY A 90 -12.45 -2.30 13.80
C GLY A 90 -10.98 -1.97 14.04
N ASN A 91 -10.70 -1.06 14.97
CA ASN A 91 -9.37 -0.46 15.10
C ASN A 91 -8.47 -1.29 16.00
N ILE A 92 -7.18 -1.35 15.68
CA ILE A 92 -6.20 -1.95 16.59
C ILE A 92 -5.78 -0.91 17.60
N TYR A 93 -6.08 -1.13 18.88
CA TYR A 93 -5.87 -0.15 19.93
C TYR A 93 -5.27 -0.77 21.19
N SER A 94 -4.38 -0.05 21.86
CA SER A 94 -3.92 -0.37 23.22
C SER A 94 -3.98 0.86 24.09
N PHE A 95 -4.64 0.76 25.25
CA PHE A 95 -4.58 1.80 26.29
C PHE A 95 -3.41 1.58 27.25
N ALA A 96 -2.82 0.39 27.28
CA ALA A 96 -1.88 0.00 28.32
C ALA A 96 -0.42 0.34 27.98
N ALA A 97 -0.06 0.27 26.70
CA ALA A 97 1.30 0.52 26.22
C ALA A 97 1.28 0.96 24.76
N PRO A 98 2.38 1.58 24.26
CA PRO A 98 2.55 1.80 22.83
C PRO A 98 2.64 0.46 22.09
N THR A 99 1.81 0.29 21.06
CA THR A 99 1.84 -0.90 20.20
C THR A 99 2.95 -0.76 19.16
N ALA A 100 3.77 -1.80 19.03
CA ALA A 100 4.69 -1.97 17.89
C ALA A 100 4.05 -2.91 16.86
N PHE A 101 4.28 -2.65 15.59
CA PHE A 101 3.65 -3.37 14.49
C PHE A 101 4.69 -3.93 13.54
N ASP A 102 4.47 -5.17 13.12
CA ASP A 102 5.16 -5.81 12.01
C ASP A 102 4.14 -6.10 10.92
N PHE A 103 4.40 -5.64 9.70
CA PHE A 103 3.60 -5.96 8.53
C PHE A 103 4.45 -6.61 7.46
N THR A 104 4.18 -7.89 7.20
CA THR A 104 4.83 -8.64 6.13
C THR A 104 3.91 -8.74 4.92
N VAL A 105 4.44 -8.43 3.74
CA VAL A 105 3.77 -8.72 2.46
C VAL A 105 4.68 -9.54 1.55
N GLY A 106 4.14 -10.63 1.00
CA GLY A 106 4.81 -11.47 0.02
C GLY A 106 4.44 -11.13 -1.43
N ASN A 107 5.10 -11.80 -2.36
CA ASN A 107 4.84 -11.69 -3.80
C ASN A 107 5.04 -10.27 -4.37
N VAL A 108 6.05 -9.56 -3.87
CA VAL A 108 6.40 -8.19 -4.31
C VAL A 108 7.52 -8.16 -5.36
N ALA A 109 7.83 -9.33 -5.94
CA ALA A 109 8.96 -9.52 -6.85
C ALA A 109 8.92 -8.58 -8.07
N GLY A 110 10.11 -8.23 -8.56
CA GLY A 110 10.30 -7.36 -9.72
C GLY A 110 11.62 -6.59 -9.65
N GLY A 111 11.77 -5.60 -10.54
CA GLY A 111 12.83 -4.59 -10.45
C GLY A 111 12.61 -3.61 -9.28
N PRO A 112 13.46 -2.57 -9.16
CA PRO A 112 13.30 -1.54 -8.13
C PRO A 112 11.94 -0.85 -8.22
N ARG A 113 11.32 -0.49 -7.10
CA ARG A 113 9.97 0.11 -7.09
C ARG A 113 9.85 1.18 -6.01
N ASP A 114 8.95 2.13 -6.21
CA ASP A 114 8.52 3.02 -5.13
C ASP A 114 7.46 2.33 -4.28
N VAL A 115 7.54 2.49 -2.97
CA VAL A 115 6.62 1.90 -1.98
C VAL A 115 6.08 3.03 -1.11
N TYR A 116 4.77 3.02 -0.91
CA TYR A 116 4.05 3.99 -0.10
C TYR A 116 3.18 3.24 0.89
N MET A 117 3.27 3.60 2.16
CA MET A 117 2.35 3.14 3.18
C MET A 117 1.47 4.32 3.61
N ARG A 118 0.16 4.21 3.46
CA ARG A 118 -0.79 5.14 4.08
C ARG A 118 -1.27 4.57 5.39
N ILE A 119 -1.40 5.43 6.39
CA ILE A 119 -1.78 5.03 7.74
C ILE A 119 -2.74 6.07 8.31
N GLY A 120 -3.87 5.59 8.81
CA GLY A 120 -4.89 6.36 9.52
C GLY A 120 -4.85 6.01 11.01
N SER A 121 -5.02 7.01 11.86
CA SER A 121 -4.94 6.83 13.31
C SER A 121 -5.92 7.73 14.03
N VAL A 122 -6.35 7.28 15.21
CA VAL A 122 -7.12 8.11 16.15
C VAL A 122 -6.51 8.00 17.53
N GLY A 123 -6.42 9.12 18.25
CA GLY A 123 -6.03 9.16 19.65
C GLY A 123 -4.80 10.02 19.91
N ASN A 124 -3.86 9.50 20.69
CA ASN A 124 -2.70 10.28 21.14
C ASN A 124 -1.83 10.75 19.95
N PHE A 125 -1.37 11.99 20.01
CA PHE A 125 -0.62 12.65 18.94
C PHE A 125 0.55 13.45 19.50
N ASP A 126 1.74 13.28 18.93
CA ASP A 126 2.94 14.01 19.32
C ASP A 126 2.99 15.31 18.52
N THR A 127 2.74 16.43 19.19
CA THR A 127 2.76 17.77 18.59
C THR A 127 4.16 18.31 18.30
N THR A 128 5.21 17.69 18.85
CA THR A 128 6.60 18.04 18.54
C THR A 128 7.05 17.36 17.25
N LEU A 129 6.61 16.11 17.04
CA LEU A 129 6.96 15.32 15.86
C LEU A 129 5.92 15.40 14.73
N ASN A 130 4.76 15.98 15.00
CA ASN A 130 3.55 16.00 14.18
C ASN A 130 3.20 14.62 13.63
N ARG A 131 3.02 13.62 14.52
CA ARG A 131 2.66 12.24 14.14
C ARG A 131 2.12 11.42 15.31
N SER A 132 1.32 10.39 15.01
CA SER A 132 0.84 9.38 15.97
C SER A 132 1.69 8.09 15.98
N PHE A 133 2.52 7.90 14.96
CA PHE A 133 3.36 6.72 14.78
C PHE A 133 4.79 7.12 14.40
N THR A 134 5.76 6.27 14.72
CA THR A 134 7.19 6.52 14.51
C THR A 134 7.94 5.24 14.13
N ASN A 135 9.26 5.36 13.91
CA ASN A 135 10.17 4.27 13.57
C ASN A 135 9.75 3.46 12.33
N PHE A 136 9.21 4.14 11.33
CA PHE A 136 8.81 3.51 10.08
C PHE A 136 10.03 2.99 9.31
N THR A 137 10.10 1.67 9.13
CA THR A 137 11.13 1.03 8.30
C THR A 137 10.52 0.06 7.30
N LEU A 138 11.15 -0.07 6.13
CA LEU A 138 10.88 -1.08 5.11
C LEU A 138 12.15 -1.89 4.90
N ASN A 139 12.14 -3.17 5.25
CA ASN A 139 13.32 -4.04 5.26
C ASN A 139 14.52 -3.39 5.98
N GLY A 140 14.25 -2.69 7.09
CA GLY A 140 15.25 -1.96 7.88
C GLY A 140 15.64 -0.57 7.37
N VAL A 141 15.13 -0.13 6.21
CA VAL A 141 15.38 1.21 5.65
C VAL A 141 14.33 2.20 6.15
N ALA A 142 14.75 3.33 6.73
CA ALA A 142 13.83 4.36 7.22
C ALA A 142 13.00 5.00 6.10
N GLY A 143 11.73 5.25 6.37
CA GLY A 143 10.81 5.90 5.42
C GLY A 143 10.74 7.43 5.59
N THR A 144 10.26 8.11 4.55
CA THR A 144 9.98 9.55 4.59
C THR A 144 8.50 9.77 4.95
N TYR A 145 8.25 10.38 6.10
CA TYR A 145 6.91 10.64 6.62
C TYR A 145 6.35 11.99 6.11
N GLN A 146 5.08 11.99 5.74
CA GLN A 146 4.29 13.19 5.43
C GLN A 146 2.90 13.07 6.06
N GLU A 147 2.54 14.05 6.89
CA GLU A 147 1.16 14.23 7.37
C GLU A 147 0.27 14.70 6.20
N LEU A 148 -0.91 14.11 6.09
CA LEU A 148 -1.90 14.42 5.05
C LEU A 148 -3.17 15.04 5.65
N PHE A 149 -3.53 14.63 6.86
CA PHE A 149 -4.71 15.10 7.58
C PHE A 149 -4.44 15.05 9.08
N ASN A 150 -4.95 16.05 9.81
CA ASN A 150 -4.85 16.13 11.25
C ASN A 150 -5.96 17.03 11.80
N GLN A 151 -6.92 16.44 12.53
CA GLN A 151 -8.01 17.15 13.18
C GLN A 151 -8.29 16.56 14.55
N ALA A 152 -8.90 17.34 15.44
CA ALA A 152 -9.37 16.82 16.72
C ALA A 152 -10.51 15.79 16.48
N ALA A 153 -10.36 14.58 17.04
CA ALA A 153 -11.37 13.54 16.95
C ALA A 153 -12.54 13.84 17.90
N GLY A 154 -13.77 13.83 17.39
CA GLY A 154 -14.99 14.13 18.17
C GLY A 154 -15.52 12.98 19.04
N GLY A 155 -14.81 11.84 19.11
CA GLY A 155 -15.27 10.59 19.74
C GLY A 155 -14.84 10.38 21.19
N ALA A 156 -15.35 9.30 21.81
CA ALA A 156 -15.09 8.96 23.21
C ALA A 156 -13.61 8.67 23.56
N MET A 157 -12.78 8.36 22.57
CA MET A 157 -11.34 8.15 22.73
C MET A 157 -10.55 9.47 22.82
N GLY A 158 -11.14 10.59 22.40
CA GLY A 158 -10.47 11.89 22.29
C GLY A 158 -9.26 11.87 21.36
N GLY A 159 -8.40 12.88 21.48
CA GLY A 159 -7.18 13.01 20.70
C GLY A 159 -7.42 13.50 19.28
N ASN A 160 -6.54 13.10 18.35
CA ASN A 160 -6.58 13.55 16.97
C ASN A 160 -6.82 12.37 16.02
N GLU A 161 -7.58 12.63 14.97
CA GLU A 161 -7.63 11.82 13.76
C GLU A 161 -6.52 12.30 12.83
N VAL A 162 -5.65 11.38 12.43
CA VAL A 162 -4.45 11.70 11.65
C VAL A 162 -4.27 10.70 10.53
N GLU A 163 -4.10 11.21 9.33
CA GLU A 163 -3.68 10.43 8.17
C GLU A 163 -2.30 10.85 7.72
N ALA A 164 -1.50 9.87 7.33
CA ALA A 164 -0.16 10.11 6.83
C ALA A 164 0.19 9.15 5.71
N VAL A 165 1.24 9.52 4.97
CA VAL A 165 1.94 8.63 4.06
C VAL A 165 3.40 8.52 4.47
N VAL A 166 3.93 7.31 4.39
CA VAL A 166 5.35 7.02 4.49
C VAL A 166 5.82 6.48 3.16
N SER A 167 6.88 7.06 2.61
CA SER A 167 7.41 6.69 1.30
C SER A 167 8.82 6.14 1.37
N TRP A 168 9.07 5.16 0.51
CA TRP A 168 10.38 4.62 0.19
C TRP A 168 10.51 4.59 -1.33
N LEU A 169 11.45 5.37 -1.86
CA LEU A 169 11.65 5.48 -3.30
C LEU A 169 12.77 4.55 -3.74
N ASN A 170 12.63 3.99 -4.95
CA ASN A 170 13.64 3.12 -5.56
C ASN A 170 14.08 1.95 -4.64
N VAL A 171 13.12 1.33 -3.97
CA VAL A 171 13.32 0.16 -3.10
C VAL A 171 13.93 -0.97 -3.93
N ALA A 172 14.97 -1.60 -3.41
CA ALA A 172 15.64 -2.71 -4.08
C ALA A 172 14.68 -3.90 -4.32
N PRO A 173 14.89 -4.69 -5.39
CA PRO A 173 14.16 -5.93 -5.64
C PRO A 173 14.11 -6.83 -4.40
N ALA A 174 12.90 -7.24 -4.02
CA ALA A 174 12.67 -8.20 -2.94
C ALA A 174 11.51 -9.13 -3.29
N SER A 175 11.49 -10.34 -2.73
CA SER A 175 10.35 -11.25 -2.83
C SER A 175 9.26 -10.94 -1.79
N SER A 176 9.64 -10.26 -0.71
CA SER A 176 8.77 -9.83 0.37
C SER A 176 9.24 -8.50 0.96
N PHE A 177 8.31 -7.77 1.56
CA PHE A 177 8.59 -6.61 2.38
C PHE A 177 8.22 -6.89 3.83
N LEU A 178 9.05 -6.41 4.74
CA LEU A 178 8.77 -6.29 6.17
C LEU A 178 8.74 -4.80 6.50
N LEU A 179 7.57 -4.31 6.89
CA LEU A 179 7.38 -2.98 7.41
C LEU A 179 7.29 -3.04 8.93
N ASN A 180 7.96 -2.10 9.61
CA ASN A 180 7.89 -1.98 11.06
C ASN A 180 7.58 -0.53 11.43
N TRP A 181 6.76 -0.31 12.46
CA TRP A 181 6.49 1.00 13.05
C TRP A 181 5.92 0.87 14.45
N ASN A 182 5.94 1.96 15.21
CA ASN A 182 5.49 1.99 16.59
C ASN A 182 4.51 3.13 16.82
N ALA A 183 3.50 2.92 17.66
CA ALA A 183 2.76 4.02 18.26
C ALA A 183 3.73 4.88 19.10
N ILE A 184 3.54 6.20 19.09
CA ILE A 184 4.33 7.14 19.91
C ILE A 184 4.12 6.96 21.41
N GLY A 185 3.01 6.32 21.79
CA GLY A 185 2.49 6.25 23.14
C GLY A 185 1.37 5.22 23.22
N SER A 186 0.85 4.99 24.42
CA SER A 186 -0.45 4.33 24.57
C SER A 186 -1.57 5.19 24.00
N SER A 187 -2.74 4.58 23.84
CA SER A 187 -3.97 5.24 23.38
C SER A 187 -3.87 5.83 21.97
N VAL A 188 -3.10 5.17 21.10
CA VAL A 188 -3.13 5.38 19.64
C VAL A 188 -3.81 4.19 19.02
N SER A 189 -4.91 4.40 18.29
CA SER A 189 -5.53 3.36 17.48
C SER A 189 -5.00 3.40 16.06
N LEU A 190 -4.61 2.26 15.51
CA LEU A 190 -4.49 2.08 14.08
C LEU A 190 -5.90 1.87 13.51
N ASP A 191 -6.35 2.84 12.72
CA ASP A 191 -7.70 2.93 12.17
C ASP A 191 -7.75 2.42 10.73
N GLN A 192 -6.76 2.81 9.91
CA GLN A 192 -6.64 2.36 8.52
C GLN A 192 -5.19 2.12 8.15
N LEU A 193 -4.96 1.20 7.20
CA LEU A 193 -3.65 0.92 6.63
C LEU A 193 -3.78 0.63 5.15
N SER A 194 -2.92 1.23 4.33
CA SER A 194 -2.71 0.79 2.96
C SER A 194 -1.23 0.67 2.63
N LEU A 195 -0.90 -0.30 1.81
CA LEU A 195 0.39 -0.42 1.16
C LEU A 195 0.18 -0.36 -0.35
N ASP A 196 0.91 0.54 -0.99
CA ASP A 196 0.88 0.84 -2.40
C ASP A 196 2.29 0.67 -2.97
N VAL A 197 2.45 -0.19 -3.96
CA VAL A 197 3.74 -0.50 -4.58
C VAL A 197 3.65 -0.17 -6.06
N GLY A 198 4.53 0.73 -6.50
CA GLY A 198 4.58 1.18 -7.89
C GLY A 198 4.94 0.07 -8.87
N PRO A 199 4.69 0.28 -10.17
CA PRO A 199 5.11 -0.65 -11.21
C PRO A 199 6.64 -0.78 -11.22
N THR A 200 7.15 -1.90 -11.71
CA THR A 200 8.57 -1.96 -12.09
C THR A 200 8.80 -0.93 -13.19
N PRO A 201 9.86 -0.09 -13.11
CA PRO A 201 10.31 0.71 -14.23
C PRO A 201 10.45 -0.21 -15.43
N VAL A 202 9.65 0.05 -16.47
CA VAL A 202 9.85 -0.63 -17.74
C VAL A 202 11.10 0.02 -18.33
N PRO A 203 12.19 -0.73 -18.57
CA PRO A 203 13.31 -0.18 -19.29
C PRO A 203 12.77 0.33 -20.61
N LEU A 204 12.95 1.63 -20.92
CA LEU A 204 12.62 2.20 -22.22
C LEU A 204 13.22 1.27 -23.27
N PRO A 205 12.40 0.49 -24.00
CA PRO A 205 12.98 -0.64 -24.68
C PRO A 205 13.82 -0.12 -25.84
N ALA A 206 14.85 -0.89 -26.16
CA ALA A 206 15.50 -0.87 -27.47
C ALA A 206 14.51 -0.72 -28.65
N ALA A 207 13.21 -0.99 -28.49
CA ALA A 207 12.13 -0.66 -29.42
C ALA A 207 12.11 0.78 -29.97
N ILE A 208 12.48 1.83 -29.20
CA ILE A 208 12.61 3.18 -29.81
C ILE A 208 13.79 3.20 -30.78
N TYR A 209 14.91 2.57 -30.39
CA TYR A 209 16.07 2.42 -31.25
C TYR A 209 15.85 1.43 -32.42
N LEU A 210 15.00 0.42 -32.25
CA LEU A 210 14.67 -0.62 -33.22
C LEU A 210 13.63 -0.13 -34.24
N MET A 211 12.65 0.66 -33.77
CA MET A 211 11.73 1.42 -34.62
C MET A 211 12.48 2.51 -35.39
N GLY A 212 13.36 3.26 -34.71
CA GLY A 212 14.20 4.27 -35.35
C GLY A 212 15.11 3.67 -36.43
N SER A 213 15.85 2.61 -36.11
CA SER A 213 16.72 1.91 -37.08
C SER A 213 15.93 1.22 -38.20
N GLY A 214 14.75 0.65 -37.89
CA GLY A 214 13.86 0.05 -38.89
C GLY A 214 13.32 1.07 -39.90
N LEU A 215 12.89 2.25 -39.42
CA LEU A 215 12.43 3.35 -40.28
C LEU A 215 13.57 3.90 -41.17
N VAL A 216 14.77 4.06 -40.62
CA VAL A 216 15.96 4.47 -41.39
C VAL A 216 16.32 3.42 -42.44
N GLY A 217 16.23 2.13 -42.11
CA GLY A 217 16.45 1.03 -43.05
C GLY A 217 15.46 1.02 -44.22
N ILE A 218 14.17 1.22 -43.93
CA ILE A 218 13.11 1.31 -44.95
C ILE A 218 13.30 2.54 -45.85
N ALA A 219 13.62 3.70 -45.27
CA ALA A 219 13.88 4.93 -46.03
C ALA A 219 15.10 4.79 -46.95
N ALA A 220 16.18 4.14 -46.49
CA ALA A 220 17.37 3.87 -47.30
C ALA A 220 17.08 2.92 -48.47
N MET A 221 16.25 1.89 -48.25
CA MET A 221 15.84 0.96 -49.31
C MET A 221 14.91 1.62 -50.34
N ALA A 222 13.98 2.49 -49.90
CA ALA A 222 13.11 3.26 -50.79
C ALA A 222 13.92 4.22 -51.68
N ARG A 223 14.95 4.87 -51.12
CA ARG A 223 15.83 5.78 -51.87
C ARG A 223 16.64 5.07 -52.95
N ARG A 224 17.14 3.87 -52.67
CA ARG A 224 17.87 3.04 -53.66
C ARG A 224 16.99 2.61 -54.83
N ARG A 225 15.69 2.35 -54.60
CA ARG A 225 14.75 2.00 -55.68
C ARG A 225 14.43 3.18 -56.61
N LEU A 226 14.44 4.41 -56.10
CA LEU A 226 14.18 5.62 -56.88
C LEU A 226 15.40 6.10 -57.70
N GLN A 227 16.60 5.65 -57.36
CA GLN A 227 17.85 6.00 -58.07
C GLN A 227 18.30 4.94 -59.08
N GLY A 228 17.64 3.78 -59.12
CA GLY A 228 17.92 2.67 -60.05
C GLY A 228 16.92 2.51 -61.19
N ALA A 229 16.02 3.47 -61.38
CA ALA A 229 15.13 3.63 -62.52
C ALA A 229 15.48 4.92 -63.26
#